data_AF-A0A0P9CS11-F1
#
_entry.id   AF-A0A0P9CS11-F1
#
_cell.length_a   1.000
_cell.length_b   1.000
_cell.length_c   1.000
_cell.angle_alpha   90.00
_cell.angle_beta   90.00
_cell.angle_gamma   90.00
#
_symmetry.space_group_name_H-M   'P 1'
#
loop_
_entity.id
_entity.type
_entity.pdbx_description
1 polymer ?
#
loop_
_entity_poly.entity_id
_entity_poly.type
_entity_poly.pdbx_seq_one_letter_code
_entity_poly.pdbx_strand_id
1 'polypeptide(L)'
;MPSEPAGLRAMPAPSAAEPPHTAPPPPSSPPPPSQPAPSSGLSNLVGASSPSIGSGVSEAGGVTEQRLIELSLWIVDRVQGSMGNQTELKRTAESERMLQDRFSNYYRQSGVNLSDAQVKRLYEMVTDELFGFGPIEPLLRDESVSEVMVNGPNVVYVEQRGKVTQTPIRFANDDHVLKVIDRIIRPLGRRIDRKWPMVDARLPDGSRVNAIIPPCSIDGPTVTIRKFSKKKLEVSDLIRFGSMTDQMAEFLRACVVSRLNIVVSGGTGSGKTTLLNVLSNFIPEEDRIVTIEDSAELKLGQDHVVRLEAKPAEIDGSGRVSINDLV
;
A
#
# COMPACT_ATOMS: atom_id res chain seq x y z
N MET A 1 -6.98 -86.17 17.47
CA MET A 1 -5.87 -85.87 16.56
C MET A 1 -5.85 -84.36 16.34
N PRO A 2 -5.16 -83.58 17.19
CA PRO A 2 -5.03 -82.14 16.99
C PRO A 2 -3.78 -81.85 16.14
N SER A 3 -3.95 -81.09 15.05
CA SER A 3 -2.87 -80.62 14.18
C SER A 3 -2.43 -79.21 14.59
N GLU A 4 -1.10 -79.05 14.60
CA GLU A 4 -0.27 -77.97 15.13
C GLU A 4 -0.58 -76.54 14.64
N PRO A 5 -0.12 -75.51 15.40
CA PRO A 5 -0.31 -74.11 15.09
C PRO A 5 0.77 -73.56 14.14
N ALA A 6 0.35 -72.76 13.16
CA ALA A 6 1.25 -72.05 12.24
C ALA A 6 1.82 -70.78 12.90
N GLY A 7 3.15 -70.70 12.90
CA GLY A 7 3.94 -69.72 13.65
C GLY A 7 3.93 -68.29 13.12
N LEU A 8 4.11 -67.39 14.09
CA LEU A 8 4.50 -65.98 13.97
C LEU A 8 5.74 -65.85 13.07
N ARG A 9 5.64 -65.06 11.99
CA ARG A 9 6.80 -64.70 11.16
C ARG A 9 7.28 -63.31 11.52
N ALA A 10 8.50 -63.26 12.06
CA ALA A 10 9.19 -62.07 12.53
C ALA A 10 9.56 -61.11 11.38
N MET A 11 9.56 -59.81 11.70
CA MET A 11 10.02 -58.72 10.85
C MET A 11 11.55 -58.80 10.64
N PRO A 12 12.05 -58.42 9.44
CA PRO A 12 13.49 -58.34 9.21
C PRO A 12 14.12 -57.12 9.91
N ALA A 13 15.31 -57.36 10.47
CA ALA A 13 16.20 -56.40 11.10
C ALA A 13 16.74 -55.34 10.12
N PRO A 14 17.21 -54.16 10.61
CA PRO A 14 17.68 -53.07 9.76
C PRO A 14 19.01 -53.38 9.07
N SER A 15 19.10 -53.02 7.80
CA SER A 15 20.30 -53.14 6.96
C SER A 15 21.37 -52.13 7.39
N ALA A 16 22.63 -52.58 7.38
CA ALA A 16 23.79 -51.85 7.85
C ALA A 16 24.09 -50.59 7.02
N ALA A 17 24.62 -49.57 7.71
CA ALA A 17 25.02 -48.28 7.19
C ALA A 17 26.17 -48.39 6.16
N GLU A 18 25.99 -47.74 5.01
CA GLU A 18 27.05 -47.43 4.06
C GLU A 18 28.00 -46.34 4.61
N PRO A 19 29.30 -46.40 4.28
CA PRO A 19 30.28 -45.41 4.73
C PRO A 19 30.07 -44.04 4.06
N PRO A 20 30.48 -42.94 4.71
CA PRO A 20 30.21 -41.60 4.22
C PRO A 20 30.98 -41.29 2.94
N HIS A 21 30.27 -40.81 1.92
CA HIS A 21 30.86 -40.15 0.76
C HIS A 21 31.66 -38.93 1.22
N THR A 22 32.96 -38.95 0.95
CA THR A 22 33.88 -37.84 1.16
C THR A 22 33.48 -36.65 0.29
N ALA A 23 33.24 -35.51 0.94
CA ALA A 23 32.97 -34.25 0.28
C ALA A 23 34.18 -33.80 -0.58
N PRO A 24 33.96 -33.25 -1.78
CA PRO A 24 35.03 -32.64 -2.57
C PRO A 24 35.59 -31.40 -1.85
N PRO A 25 36.90 -31.10 -2.03
CA PRO A 25 37.54 -29.96 -1.37
C PRO A 25 36.91 -28.62 -1.82
N PRO A 26 36.91 -27.59 -0.95
CA PRO A 26 36.35 -26.28 -1.28
C PRO A 26 37.12 -25.62 -2.43
N PRO A 27 36.45 -24.88 -3.32
CA PRO A 27 37.13 -24.09 -4.33
C PRO A 27 38.01 -23.01 -3.67
N SER A 28 39.22 -22.86 -4.18
CA SER A 28 40.20 -21.86 -3.77
C SER A 28 39.63 -20.44 -3.85
N SER A 29 39.89 -19.67 -2.79
CA SER A 29 39.51 -18.26 -2.64
C SER A 29 39.95 -17.42 -3.85
N PRO A 30 39.08 -16.57 -4.42
CA PRO A 30 39.50 -15.57 -5.40
C PRO A 30 40.43 -14.54 -4.72
N PRO A 31 41.39 -13.94 -5.45
CA PRO A 31 42.28 -12.92 -4.91
C PRO A 31 41.47 -11.71 -4.42
N PRO A 32 41.98 -10.96 -3.41
CA PRO A 32 41.28 -9.80 -2.89
C PRO A 32 41.11 -8.76 -3.99
N PRO A 33 39.98 -8.01 -4.01
CA PRO A 33 39.79 -6.95 -4.97
C PRO A 33 40.89 -5.89 -4.79
N SER A 34 41.54 -5.54 -5.89
CA SER A 34 42.43 -4.40 -5.99
C SER A 34 41.69 -3.14 -5.52
N GLN A 35 42.27 -2.46 -4.53
CA GLN A 35 41.79 -1.16 -4.07
C GLN A 35 41.70 -0.20 -5.26
N PRO A 36 40.53 0.41 -5.55
CA PRO A 36 40.52 1.60 -6.37
C PRO A 36 41.19 2.73 -5.59
N ALA A 37 42.13 3.40 -6.23
CA ALA A 37 42.73 4.65 -5.78
C ALA A 37 41.65 5.65 -5.33
N PRO A 38 41.93 6.55 -4.38
CA PRO A 38 40.95 7.53 -3.92
C PRO A 38 40.56 8.42 -5.11
N SER A 39 39.35 8.23 -5.63
CA SER A 39 38.74 9.19 -6.54
C SER A 39 38.34 10.42 -5.72
N SER A 40 39.31 11.32 -5.55
CA SER A 40 39.10 12.72 -5.27
C SER A 40 38.22 13.31 -6.38
N GLY A 41 36.94 13.52 -6.08
CA GLY A 41 36.01 14.05 -7.07
C GLY A 41 34.56 14.21 -6.58
N LEU A 42 34.35 14.62 -5.34
CA LEU A 42 33.06 15.09 -4.83
C LEU A 42 33.19 16.49 -4.23
N SER A 43 33.79 17.39 -5.02
CA SER A 43 33.83 18.82 -4.74
C SER A 43 33.61 19.53 -6.07
N ASN A 44 32.34 19.68 -6.45
CA ASN A 44 31.77 20.79 -7.23
C ASN A 44 30.51 20.32 -7.92
N LEU A 45 29.38 20.55 -7.25
CA LEU A 45 28.06 20.75 -7.88
C LEU A 45 27.16 21.49 -6.86
N VAL A 46 27.66 22.62 -6.34
CA VAL A 46 26.81 23.67 -5.77
C VAL A 46 26.77 24.78 -6.80
N GLY A 47 25.97 24.51 -7.83
CA GLY A 47 25.62 25.44 -8.89
C GLY A 47 24.20 25.11 -9.31
N ALA A 48 23.24 25.26 -8.39
CA ALA A 48 21.83 25.10 -8.69
C ALA A 48 21.43 26.19 -9.69
N SER A 49 21.55 25.86 -10.98
CA SER A 49 21.11 26.70 -12.08
C SER A 49 19.59 26.78 -12.00
N SER A 50 19.03 27.99 -12.08
CA SER A 50 17.61 28.18 -12.40
C SER A 50 17.27 27.31 -13.62
N PRO A 51 16.07 26.73 -13.72
CA PRO A 51 15.68 26.06 -14.96
C PRO A 51 15.90 27.06 -16.11
N SER A 52 16.56 26.62 -17.19
CA SER A 52 16.65 27.38 -18.43
C SER A 52 15.23 27.48 -18.98
N ILE A 53 14.53 28.56 -18.60
CA ILE A 53 13.19 28.90 -19.06
C ILE A 53 13.33 29.31 -20.54
N GLY A 54 13.34 28.31 -21.42
CA GLY A 54 13.23 28.50 -22.85
C GLY A 54 11.89 29.13 -23.21
N SER A 55 11.91 30.15 -24.04
CA SER A 55 10.76 30.83 -24.63
C SER A 55 10.03 29.93 -25.63
N GLY A 56 9.39 28.89 -25.12
CA GLY A 56 8.34 28.14 -25.82
C GLY A 56 6.98 28.69 -25.40
N VAL A 57 6.65 29.90 -25.85
CA VAL A 57 5.29 30.43 -25.73
C VAL A 57 4.48 29.79 -26.86
N SER A 58 3.82 28.67 -26.58
CA SER A 58 2.80 28.15 -27.48
C SER A 58 1.59 29.08 -27.43
N GLU A 59 1.15 29.52 -28.62
CA GLU A 59 -0.01 30.39 -28.86
C GLU A 59 -1.33 29.74 -28.42
N ALA A 60 -1.58 29.71 -27.10
CA ALA A 60 -2.90 29.61 -26.44
C ALA A 60 -2.73 29.66 -24.90
N GLY A 61 -2.07 30.69 -24.39
CA GLY A 61 -2.31 31.33 -23.08
C GLY A 61 -2.36 30.52 -21.76
N GLY A 62 -1.99 29.24 -21.71
CA GLY A 62 -2.05 28.43 -20.48
C GLY A 62 -0.72 27.77 -20.14
N VAL A 63 -0.28 27.88 -18.89
CA VAL A 63 0.77 27.01 -18.34
C VAL A 63 0.26 25.57 -18.36
N THR A 64 1.03 24.67 -18.98
CA THR A 64 0.66 23.25 -19.12
C THR A 64 0.66 22.55 -17.77
N GLU A 65 -0.16 21.50 -17.63
CA GLU A 65 -0.22 20.66 -16.43
C GLU A 65 1.17 20.11 -16.05
N GLN A 66 1.93 19.65 -17.05
CA GLN A 66 3.30 19.18 -16.88
C GLN A 66 4.21 20.25 -16.26
N ARG A 67 4.08 21.51 -16.70
CA ARG A 67 4.87 22.61 -16.18
C ARG A 67 4.48 22.99 -14.75
N LEU A 68 3.22 22.81 -14.36
CA LEU A 68 2.79 22.95 -12.97
C LEU A 68 3.38 21.85 -12.08
N ILE A 69 3.46 20.60 -12.56
CA ILE A 69 4.10 19.48 -11.84
C ILE A 69 5.59 19.74 -11.66
N GLU A 70 6.29 20.18 -12.70
CA GLU A 70 7.72 20.51 -12.61
C GLU A 70 7.96 21.67 -11.63
N LEU A 71 7.12 22.71 -11.69
CA LEU A 71 7.21 23.84 -10.79
C LEU A 71 6.89 23.45 -9.34
N SER A 72 5.90 22.59 -9.10
CA SER A 72 5.57 22.13 -7.74
C SER A 72 6.75 21.35 -7.15
N LEU A 73 7.34 20.43 -7.91
CA LEU A 73 8.52 19.66 -7.46
C LEU A 73 9.73 20.55 -7.19
N TRP A 74 9.96 21.57 -8.02
CA TRP A 74 11.03 22.54 -7.79
C TRP A 74 10.82 23.34 -6.50
N ILE A 75 9.59 23.80 -6.23
CA ILE A 75 9.27 24.50 -4.98
C ILE A 75 9.44 23.55 -3.79
N VAL A 76 8.97 22.32 -3.89
CA VAL A 76 9.10 21.29 -2.83
C VAL A 76 10.57 21.07 -2.47
N ASP A 77 11.45 20.91 -3.46
CA ASP A 77 12.89 20.73 -3.24
C ASP A 77 13.52 21.92 -2.49
N ARG A 78 13.17 23.16 -2.87
CA ARG A 78 13.63 24.39 -2.19
C ARG A 78 13.08 24.51 -0.77
N VAL A 79 11.81 24.15 -0.56
CA VAL A 79 11.19 24.15 0.77
C VAL A 79 11.89 23.12 1.66
N GLN A 80 12.10 21.89 1.19
CA GLN A 80 12.81 20.84 1.94
C GLN A 80 14.27 21.21 2.22
N GLY A 81 15.00 21.71 1.23
CA GLY A 81 16.39 22.14 1.39
C GLY A 81 16.56 23.29 2.41
N SER A 82 15.53 24.09 2.62
CA SER A 82 15.52 25.14 3.66
C SER A 82 14.99 24.67 5.02
N MET A 83 14.50 23.44 5.15
CA MET A 83 13.99 22.84 6.40
C MET A 83 15.06 22.06 7.19
N GLY A 84 16.24 21.80 6.61
CA GLY A 84 17.27 20.97 7.23
C GLY A 84 16.85 19.50 7.35
N ASN A 85 17.59 18.69 8.12
CA ASN A 85 17.38 17.23 8.26
C ASN A 85 16.12 16.83 9.07
N GLN A 86 15.06 17.63 9.10
CA GLN A 86 13.78 17.15 9.66
C GLN A 86 13.15 16.17 8.68
N THR A 87 13.29 14.88 9.00
CA THR A 87 12.94 13.76 8.12
C THR A 87 11.43 13.54 7.97
N GLU A 88 10.60 14.10 8.86
CA GLU A 88 9.14 13.94 8.83
C GLU A 88 8.42 15.26 9.14
N LEU A 89 7.83 15.85 8.10
CA LEU A 89 6.94 17.00 8.21
C LEU A 89 5.53 16.50 8.53
N LYS A 90 5.16 16.57 9.81
CA LYS A 90 3.75 16.41 10.18
C LYS A 90 2.99 17.66 9.81
N ARG A 91 1.78 17.48 9.28
CA ARG A 91 0.87 18.58 8.97
C ARG A 91 0.32 19.20 10.27
N THR A 92 0.93 20.30 10.69
CA THR A 92 0.53 21.14 11.83
C THR A 92 0.24 22.57 11.37
N ALA A 93 -0.53 23.34 12.17
CA ALA A 93 -0.82 24.75 11.86
C ALA A 93 0.47 25.60 11.70
N GLU A 94 1.52 25.26 12.43
CA GLU A 94 2.84 25.92 12.30
C GLU A 94 3.51 25.56 10.98
N SER A 95 3.52 24.27 10.61
CA SER A 95 4.10 23.81 9.33
C SER A 95 3.35 24.36 8.11
N GLU A 96 2.03 24.53 8.21
CA GLU A 96 1.22 25.11 7.13
C GLU A 96 1.51 26.60 6.94
N ARG A 97 1.61 27.37 8.03
CA ARG A 97 2.01 28.80 7.98
C ARG A 97 3.40 28.95 7.37
N MET A 98 4.35 28.14 7.85
CA MET A 98 5.71 28.12 7.34
C MET A 98 5.76 27.75 5.85
N LEU A 99 4.96 26.78 5.41
CA LEU A 99 4.83 26.43 4.01
C LEU A 99 4.27 27.60 3.20
N GLN A 100 3.24 28.27 3.70
CA GLN A 100 2.61 29.41 3.02
C GLN A 100 3.60 30.56 2.79
N ASP A 101 4.39 30.91 3.81
CA ASP A 101 5.42 31.95 3.72
C ASP A 101 6.51 31.57 2.71
N ARG A 102 7.02 30.34 2.79
CA ARG A 102 8.09 29.84 1.91
C ARG A 102 7.62 29.68 0.48
N PHE A 103 6.43 29.15 0.28
CA PHE A 103 5.80 29.03 -1.03
C PHE A 103 5.71 30.41 -1.70
N SER A 104 5.21 31.41 -0.98
CA SER A 104 5.07 32.77 -1.50
C SER A 104 6.42 33.35 -1.95
N ASN A 105 7.48 33.11 -1.17
CA ASN A 105 8.84 33.55 -1.51
C ASN A 105 9.40 32.84 -2.75
N TYR A 106 9.32 31.50 -2.81
CA TYR A 106 9.85 30.73 -3.94
C TYR A 106 9.03 30.89 -5.22
N TYR A 107 7.71 31.05 -5.10
CA TYR A 107 6.85 31.37 -6.23
C TYR A 107 7.24 32.71 -6.87
N ARG A 108 7.47 33.77 -6.07
CA ARG A 108 7.96 35.07 -6.58
C ARG A 108 9.32 34.93 -7.27
N GLN A 109 10.23 34.11 -6.72
CA GLN A 109 11.55 33.86 -7.32
C GLN A 109 11.49 33.07 -8.62
N SER A 110 10.45 32.25 -8.83
CA SER A 110 10.29 31.48 -10.07
C SER A 110 10.09 32.36 -11.30
N GLY A 111 9.65 33.61 -11.12
CA GLY A 111 9.38 34.55 -12.21
C GLY A 111 8.22 34.13 -13.14
N VAL A 112 7.44 33.12 -12.76
CA VAL A 112 6.28 32.64 -13.53
C VAL A 112 5.05 33.44 -13.14
N ASN A 113 4.33 33.94 -14.16
CA ASN A 113 3.05 34.61 -13.95
C ASN A 113 1.90 33.61 -14.13
N LEU A 114 1.30 33.19 -13.02
CA LEU A 114 0.10 32.36 -12.99
C LEU A 114 -1.13 33.18 -12.58
N SER A 115 -2.31 32.75 -13.04
CA SER A 115 -3.58 33.26 -12.49
C SER A 115 -3.77 32.83 -11.04
N ASP A 116 -4.60 33.55 -10.28
CA ASP A 116 -4.88 33.23 -8.86
C ASP A 116 -5.37 31.78 -8.66
N ALA A 117 -6.18 31.28 -9.59
CA ALA A 117 -6.64 29.89 -9.58
C ALA A 117 -5.49 28.88 -9.77
N GLN A 118 -4.55 29.19 -10.66
CA GLN A 118 -3.35 28.36 -10.88
C GLN A 118 -2.37 28.45 -9.70
N VAL A 119 -2.21 29.61 -9.06
CA VAL A 119 -1.38 29.75 -7.85
C VAL A 119 -1.97 28.91 -6.72
N LYS A 120 -3.29 28.98 -6.52
CA LYS A 120 -3.98 28.15 -5.52
C LYS A 120 -3.77 26.66 -5.80
N ARG A 121 -3.96 26.23 -7.05
CA ARG A 121 -3.73 24.84 -7.47
C ARG A 121 -2.28 24.40 -7.24
N LEU A 122 -1.32 25.25 -7.59
CA LEU A 122 0.11 24.98 -7.37
C LEU A 122 0.43 24.83 -5.87
N TYR A 123 -0.16 25.68 -5.03
CA TYR A 123 -0.01 25.57 -3.58
C TYR A 123 -0.59 24.26 -3.03
N GLU A 124 -1.78 23.86 -3.49
CA GLU A 124 -2.38 22.56 -3.14
C GLU A 124 -1.49 21.39 -3.57
N MET A 125 -0.94 21.42 -4.79
CA MET A 125 0.02 20.42 -5.26
C MET A 125 1.26 20.36 -4.36
N VAL A 126 1.88 21.49 -4.04
CA VAL A 126 3.05 21.53 -3.13
C VAL A 126 2.70 21.00 -1.73
N THR A 127 1.49 21.29 -1.25
CA THR A 127 1.00 20.80 0.05
C THR A 127 0.84 19.28 0.03
N ASP A 128 0.24 18.73 -1.02
CA ASP A 128 0.04 17.30 -1.21
C ASP A 128 1.36 16.56 -1.42
N GLU A 129 2.36 17.20 -2.04
CA GLU A 129 3.72 16.68 -2.18
C GLU A 129 4.50 16.63 -0.87
N LEU A 130 4.28 17.58 0.04
CA LEU A 130 5.01 17.65 1.31
C LEU A 130 4.36 16.83 2.42
N PHE A 131 3.03 16.86 2.50
CA PHE A 131 2.27 16.29 3.61
C PHE A 131 1.42 15.07 3.24
N GLY A 132 1.26 14.78 1.95
CA GLY A 132 0.43 13.70 1.45
C GLY A 132 1.17 12.76 0.52
N PHE A 133 0.42 12.12 -0.37
CA PHE A 133 0.92 11.16 -1.34
C PHE A 133 1.14 11.75 -2.74
N GLY A 134 1.43 13.05 -2.83
CA GLY A 134 1.74 13.72 -4.09
C GLY A 134 0.52 13.77 -5.02
N PRO A 135 0.66 13.52 -6.33
CA PRO A 135 -0.42 13.68 -7.31
C PRO A 135 -1.68 12.84 -7.05
N ILE A 136 -1.55 11.71 -6.35
CA ILE A 136 -2.69 10.80 -6.07
C ILE A 136 -3.46 11.16 -4.80
N GLU A 137 -2.95 12.10 -4.00
CA GLU A 137 -3.57 12.53 -2.74
C GLU A 137 -5.04 12.97 -2.89
N PRO A 138 -5.45 13.75 -3.92
CA PRO A 138 -6.86 14.08 -4.13
C PRO A 138 -7.75 12.84 -4.37
N LEU A 139 -7.25 11.81 -5.08
CA LEU A 139 -7.99 10.56 -5.33
C LEU A 139 -8.18 9.76 -4.03
N LEU A 140 -7.17 9.78 -3.17
CA LEU A 140 -7.23 9.11 -1.88
C LEU A 140 -8.24 9.78 -0.93
N ARG A 141 -8.39 11.11 -1.02
CA ARG A 141 -9.40 11.87 -0.26
C ARG A 141 -10.83 11.64 -0.76
N ASP A 142 -11.03 11.37 -2.05
CA ASP A 142 -12.36 11.19 -2.64
C ASP A 142 -13.03 9.89 -2.19
N GLU A 143 -14.03 9.97 -1.30
CA GLU A 143 -14.75 8.80 -0.76
C GLU A 143 -15.48 7.95 -1.81
N SER A 144 -15.69 8.46 -3.02
CA SER A 144 -16.29 7.69 -4.12
C SER A 144 -15.33 6.70 -4.78
N VAL A 145 -14.01 6.90 -4.60
CA VAL A 145 -12.94 6.04 -5.09
C VAL A 145 -12.71 4.89 -4.11
N SER A 146 -12.81 3.65 -4.59
CA SER A 146 -12.51 2.42 -3.84
C SER A 146 -11.06 1.97 -4.01
N GLU A 147 -10.43 2.25 -5.15
CA GLU A 147 -9.08 1.80 -5.47
C GLU A 147 -8.34 2.82 -6.35
N VAL A 148 -7.05 3.01 -6.10
CA VAL A 148 -6.14 3.83 -6.90
C VAL A 148 -5.01 2.94 -7.41
N MET A 149 -4.74 2.94 -8.71
CA MET A 149 -3.73 2.11 -9.35
C MET A 149 -2.79 3.01 -10.17
N VAL A 150 -1.52 3.04 -9.82
CA VAL A 150 -0.46 3.76 -10.54
C VAL A 150 0.38 2.73 -11.28
N ASN A 151 0.35 2.78 -12.61
CA ASN A 151 1.08 1.89 -13.50
C ASN A 151 2.19 2.69 -14.19
N GLY A 152 3.17 3.15 -13.41
CA GLY A 152 4.18 4.10 -13.86
C GLY A 152 3.70 5.56 -13.85
N PRO A 153 4.56 6.51 -14.25
CA PRO A 153 4.32 7.93 -14.03
C PRO A 153 3.19 8.52 -14.88
N ASN A 154 2.89 7.89 -16.01
CA ASN A 154 1.98 8.42 -17.03
C ASN A 154 0.58 7.80 -17.00
N VAL A 155 0.36 6.77 -16.20
CA VAL A 155 -0.86 5.95 -16.25
C VAL A 155 -1.38 5.71 -14.84
N VAL A 156 -2.44 6.43 -14.48
CA VAL A 156 -3.13 6.29 -13.19
C VAL A 156 -4.59 5.95 -13.43
N TYR A 157 -5.06 4.85 -12.83
CA TYR A 157 -6.45 4.43 -12.84
C TYR A 157 -7.08 4.58 -11.46
N VAL A 158 -8.39 4.70 -11.45
CA VAL A 158 -9.21 4.58 -10.24
C VAL A 158 -10.38 3.64 -10.48
N GLU A 159 -10.75 2.91 -9.43
CA GLU A 159 -12.04 2.25 -9.37
C GLU A 159 -13.05 3.15 -8.65
N GLN A 160 -14.19 3.40 -9.31
CA GLN A 160 -15.34 4.07 -8.72
C GLN A 160 -16.58 3.23 -9.01
N ARG A 161 -17.32 2.87 -7.96
CA ARG A 161 -18.56 2.06 -8.08
C ARG A 161 -18.37 0.77 -8.91
N GLY A 162 -17.23 0.09 -8.74
CA GLY A 162 -16.89 -1.14 -9.46
C GLY A 162 -16.46 -0.95 -10.92
N LYS A 163 -16.31 0.29 -11.40
CA LYS A 163 -15.80 0.58 -12.74
C LYS A 163 -14.40 1.20 -12.66
N VAL A 164 -13.46 0.57 -13.34
CA VAL A 164 -12.09 1.10 -13.50
C VAL A 164 -12.06 2.12 -14.63
N THR A 165 -11.49 3.30 -14.36
CA THR A 165 -11.35 4.39 -15.33
C THR A 165 -9.97 5.04 -15.21
N GLN A 166 -9.41 5.45 -16.34
CA GLN A 166 -8.14 6.18 -16.36
C GLN A 166 -8.37 7.64 -15.96
N THR A 167 -7.49 8.17 -15.11
CA THR A 167 -7.52 9.55 -14.66
C THR A 167 -6.57 10.43 -15.50
N PRO A 168 -6.75 11.76 -15.52
CA PRO A 168 -5.78 12.66 -16.12
C PRO A 168 -4.52 12.88 -15.26
N ILE A 169 -4.48 12.35 -14.03
CA ILE A 169 -3.38 12.55 -13.09
C ILE A 169 -2.11 11.86 -13.58
N ARG A 170 -0.98 12.57 -13.45
CA ARG A 170 0.35 12.11 -13.85
C ARG A 170 1.37 12.46 -12.79
N PHE A 171 2.40 11.63 -12.69
CA PHE A 171 3.64 11.94 -12.02
C PHE A 171 4.63 12.55 -13.01
N ALA A 172 5.70 13.12 -12.49
CA ALA A 172 6.74 13.72 -13.32
C ALA A 172 7.57 12.67 -14.05
N ASN A 173 7.92 11.58 -13.35
CA ASN A 173 8.77 10.49 -13.81
C ASN A 173 8.74 9.32 -12.80
N ASP A 174 9.45 8.24 -13.11
CA ASP A 174 9.58 7.06 -12.24
C ASP A 174 10.14 7.41 -10.85
N ASP A 175 11.13 8.30 -10.77
CA ASP A 175 11.71 8.73 -9.48
C ASP A 175 10.67 9.41 -8.58
N HIS A 176 9.73 10.15 -9.17
CA HIS A 176 8.64 10.75 -8.43
C HIS A 176 7.71 9.65 -7.84
N VAL A 177 7.33 8.64 -8.63
CA VAL A 177 6.54 7.51 -8.12
C VAL A 177 7.29 6.77 -7.01
N LEU A 178 8.60 6.53 -7.18
CA LEU A 178 9.45 5.90 -6.16
C LEU A 178 9.49 6.69 -4.85
N LYS A 179 9.59 8.03 -4.91
CA LYS A 179 9.52 8.90 -3.72
C LYS A 179 8.20 8.77 -2.98
N VAL A 180 7.09 8.65 -3.71
CA VAL A 180 5.76 8.46 -3.11
C VAL A 180 5.63 7.07 -2.49
N ILE A 181 6.10 6.01 -3.16
CA ILE A 181 6.16 4.65 -2.60
C ILE A 181 6.99 4.65 -1.31
N ASP A 182 8.17 5.25 -1.33
CA ASP A 182 9.06 5.32 -0.17
C ASP A 182 8.40 6.05 1.02
N ARG A 183 7.67 7.15 0.76
CA ARG A 183 6.89 7.88 1.77
C ARG A 183 5.74 7.05 2.35
N ILE A 184 5.10 6.20 1.54
CA ILE A 184 4.04 5.30 2.02
C ILE A 184 4.62 4.20 2.91
N ILE A 185 5.75 3.63 2.52
CA ILE A 185 6.29 2.39 3.09
C ILE A 185 7.17 2.65 4.32
N ARG A 186 7.93 3.75 4.36
CA ARG A 186 8.85 4.08 5.46
C ARG A 186 8.18 4.12 6.85
N PRO A 187 7.05 4.83 7.05
CA PRO A 187 6.41 4.90 8.37
C PRO A 187 5.90 3.54 8.87
N LEU A 188 5.71 2.57 7.96
CA LEU A 188 5.23 1.23 8.26
C LEU A 188 6.36 0.28 8.69
N GLY A 189 7.61 0.76 8.73
CA GLY A 189 8.78 -0.07 9.03
C GLY A 189 9.06 -1.14 7.98
N ARG A 190 8.49 -0.99 6.78
CA ARG A 190 8.68 -1.90 5.65
C ARG A 190 9.79 -1.38 4.73
N ARG A 191 10.31 -2.25 3.88
CA ARG A 191 11.43 -1.93 2.98
C ARG A 191 11.10 -2.39 1.57
N ILE A 192 11.44 -1.55 0.60
CA ILE A 192 11.36 -1.85 -0.83
C ILE A 192 12.65 -1.35 -1.50
N ASP A 193 13.34 -2.24 -2.21
CA ASP A 193 14.56 -1.92 -2.97
C ASP A 193 14.82 -2.96 -4.07
N ARG A 194 15.94 -2.84 -4.80
CA ARG A 194 16.26 -3.77 -5.89
C ARG A 194 16.41 -5.23 -5.46
N LYS A 195 16.75 -5.51 -4.20
CA LYS A 195 16.83 -6.88 -3.66
C LYS A 195 15.45 -7.39 -3.25
N TRP A 196 14.58 -6.50 -2.77
CA TRP A 196 13.21 -6.79 -2.35
C TRP A 196 12.24 -5.84 -3.09
N PRO A 197 11.96 -6.10 -4.37
CA PRO A 197 11.32 -5.14 -5.27
C PRO A 197 9.80 -5.06 -5.11
N MET A 198 9.24 -5.71 -4.09
CA MET A 198 7.80 -5.81 -3.89
C MET A 198 7.47 -5.77 -2.40
N VAL A 199 6.36 -5.12 -2.06
CA VAL A 199 5.92 -4.96 -0.68
C VAL A 199 4.40 -4.93 -0.62
N ASP A 200 3.86 -5.64 0.37
CA ASP A 200 2.46 -5.56 0.79
C ASP A 200 2.41 -4.93 2.19
N ALA A 201 1.53 -3.95 2.35
CA ALA A 201 1.42 -3.21 3.60
C ALA A 201 0.00 -2.73 3.87
N ARG A 202 -0.24 -2.36 5.14
CA ARG A 202 -1.50 -1.80 5.61
C ARG A 202 -1.26 -0.41 6.16
N LEU A 203 -2.02 0.56 5.65
CA LEU A 203 -1.99 1.93 6.12
C LEU A 203 -2.71 2.07 7.46
N PRO A 204 -2.42 3.12 8.25
CA PRO A 204 -3.08 3.37 9.52
C PRO A 204 -4.60 3.56 9.41
N ASP A 205 -5.11 3.99 8.26
CA ASP A 205 -6.54 4.12 7.98
C ASP A 205 -7.23 2.78 7.65
N GLY A 206 -6.46 1.69 7.58
CA GLY A 206 -6.89 0.34 7.25
C GLY A 206 -6.76 -0.02 5.77
N SER A 207 -6.41 0.93 4.91
CA SER A 207 -6.25 0.72 3.47
C SER A 207 -5.08 -0.24 3.18
N ARG A 208 -5.16 -1.01 2.11
CA ARG A 208 -4.10 -1.94 1.69
C ARG A 208 -3.28 -1.32 0.57
N VAL A 209 -1.97 -1.50 0.65
CA VAL A 209 -1.03 -1.02 -0.37
C VAL A 209 -0.20 -2.20 -0.86
N ASN A 210 -0.14 -2.34 -2.17
CA ASN A 210 0.83 -3.18 -2.85
C ASN A 210 1.71 -2.27 -3.72
N ALA A 211 3.02 -2.41 -3.64
CA ALA A 211 3.93 -1.68 -4.52
C ALA A 211 4.99 -2.62 -5.08
N ILE A 212 5.31 -2.45 -6.37
CA ILE A 212 6.30 -3.25 -7.11
C ILE A 212 7.17 -2.29 -7.91
N ILE A 213 8.49 -2.46 -7.82
CA ILE A 213 9.50 -1.62 -8.51
C ILE A 213 10.38 -2.45 -9.45
N PRO A 214 11.14 -1.81 -10.36
CA PRO A 214 12.11 -2.51 -11.19
C PRO A 214 13.14 -3.27 -10.33
N PRO A 215 13.57 -4.47 -10.75
CA PRO A 215 13.38 -5.07 -12.08
C PRO A 215 12.10 -5.89 -12.27
N CYS A 216 11.26 -6.06 -11.24
CA CYS A 216 10.04 -6.88 -11.35
C CYS A 216 8.91 -6.18 -12.10
N SER A 217 8.85 -4.85 -12.05
CA SER A 217 7.95 -4.06 -12.87
C SER A 217 8.71 -3.45 -14.04
N ILE A 218 8.57 -4.06 -15.23
CA ILE A 218 9.37 -3.74 -16.42
C ILE A 218 9.10 -2.31 -16.92
N ASP A 219 7.85 -1.88 -16.88
CA ASP A 219 7.39 -0.60 -17.42
C ASP A 219 7.48 0.56 -16.40
N GLY A 220 8.25 0.37 -15.33
CA GLY A 220 8.42 1.35 -14.26
C GLY A 220 7.76 0.95 -12.93
N PRO A 221 7.88 1.77 -11.88
CA PRO A 221 7.31 1.50 -10.56
C PRO A 221 5.79 1.53 -10.56
N THR A 222 5.18 0.63 -9.79
CA THR A 222 3.73 0.49 -9.67
C THR A 222 3.30 0.53 -8.22
N VAL A 223 2.12 1.10 -7.96
CA VAL A 223 1.49 1.08 -6.64
C VAL A 223 -0.02 0.95 -6.78
N THR A 224 -0.61 0.06 -6.00
CA THR A 224 -2.06 -0.16 -5.90
C THR A 224 -2.49 0.09 -4.47
N ILE A 225 -3.43 1.01 -4.27
CA ILE A 225 -3.99 1.38 -2.98
C ILE A 225 -5.47 1.04 -2.99
N ARG A 226 -5.84 -0.01 -2.25
CA ARG A 226 -7.23 -0.40 -2.03
C ARG A 226 -7.72 0.26 -0.76
N LYS A 227 -8.61 1.23 -0.93
CA LYS A 227 -9.07 2.06 0.18
C LYS A 227 -9.99 1.25 1.08
N PHE A 228 -9.80 1.45 2.37
CA PHE A 228 -10.69 0.86 3.35
C PHE A 228 -11.99 1.65 3.43
N SER A 229 -13.13 0.99 3.19
CA SER A 229 -14.42 1.65 3.27
C SER A 229 -14.68 2.13 4.70
N LYS A 230 -14.88 3.44 4.85
CA LYS A 230 -15.32 4.05 6.12
C LYS A 230 -16.80 3.77 6.39
N LYS A 231 -17.62 3.68 5.34
CA LYS A 231 -19.05 3.45 5.45
C LYS A 231 -19.34 1.99 5.79
N LYS A 232 -19.84 1.74 7.01
CA LYS A 232 -20.45 0.47 7.37
C LYS A 232 -21.83 0.42 6.73
N LEU A 233 -22.09 -0.61 5.94
CA LEU A 233 -23.44 -0.86 5.44
C LEU A 233 -24.26 -1.52 6.54
N GLU A 234 -25.52 -1.12 6.65
CA GLU A 234 -26.50 -1.73 7.53
C GLU A 234 -27.45 -2.64 6.75
N VAL A 235 -28.25 -3.43 7.47
CA VAL A 235 -29.27 -4.29 6.82
C VAL A 235 -30.28 -3.48 6.02
N SER A 236 -30.64 -2.29 6.53
CA SER A 236 -31.54 -1.34 5.86
C SER A 236 -30.99 -0.88 4.51
N ASP A 237 -29.66 -0.72 4.39
CA ASP A 237 -29.02 -0.38 3.12
C ASP A 237 -29.15 -1.52 2.11
N LEU A 238 -28.91 -2.77 2.52
CA LEU A 238 -29.04 -3.94 1.64
C LEU A 238 -30.47 -4.12 1.14
N ILE A 239 -31.47 -3.87 2.00
CA ILE A 239 -32.89 -3.89 1.62
C ILE A 239 -33.18 -2.76 0.63
N ARG A 240 -32.73 -1.54 0.92
CA ARG A 240 -32.91 -0.39 0.01
C ARG A 240 -32.26 -0.61 -1.36
N PHE A 241 -31.11 -1.29 -1.41
CA PHE A 241 -30.44 -1.63 -2.66
C PHE A 241 -31.13 -2.79 -3.43
N GLY A 242 -32.09 -3.48 -2.80
CA GLY A 242 -32.75 -4.64 -3.39
C GLY A 242 -31.92 -5.92 -3.34
N SER A 243 -30.80 -5.91 -2.62
CA SER A 243 -29.92 -7.09 -2.46
C SER A 243 -30.48 -8.12 -1.47
N MET A 244 -31.45 -7.72 -0.64
CA MET A 244 -32.08 -8.55 0.39
C MET A 244 -33.53 -8.09 0.59
N THR A 245 -34.45 -9.00 0.91
CA THR A 245 -35.82 -8.65 1.34
C THR A 245 -35.91 -8.57 2.86
N ASP A 246 -36.90 -7.86 3.39
CA ASP A 246 -37.14 -7.80 4.84
C ASP A 246 -37.33 -9.19 5.47
N GLN A 247 -38.02 -10.10 4.76
CA GLN A 247 -38.23 -11.47 5.25
C GLN A 247 -36.91 -12.25 5.33
N MET A 248 -36.00 -12.05 4.37
CA MET A 248 -34.69 -12.69 4.39
C MET A 248 -33.80 -12.11 5.49
N ALA A 249 -33.88 -10.80 5.72
CA ALA A 249 -33.20 -10.16 6.83
C ALA A 249 -33.62 -10.73 8.18
N GLU A 250 -34.93 -10.87 8.42
CA GLU A 250 -35.45 -11.42 9.67
C GLU A 250 -35.10 -12.90 9.84
N PHE A 251 -35.16 -13.68 8.76
CA PHE A 251 -34.73 -15.09 8.78
C PHE A 251 -33.25 -15.22 9.16
N LEU A 252 -32.37 -14.46 8.50
CA LEU A 252 -30.93 -14.50 8.78
C LEU A 252 -30.62 -14.01 10.20
N ARG A 253 -31.33 -12.98 10.69
CA ARG A 253 -31.26 -12.52 12.07
C ARG A 253 -31.61 -13.64 13.04
N ALA A 254 -32.72 -14.35 12.83
CA ALA A 254 -33.11 -15.48 13.65
C ALA A 254 -32.05 -16.59 13.65
N CYS A 255 -31.42 -16.88 12.50
CA CYS A 255 -30.31 -17.83 12.42
C CYS A 255 -29.08 -17.42 13.24
N VAL A 256 -28.68 -16.14 13.18
CA VAL A 256 -27.54 -15.61 13.95
C VAL A 256 -27.83 -15.68 15.45
N VAL A 257 -28.99 -15.18 15.89
CA VAL A 257 -29.39 -15.19 17.31
C VAL A 257 -29.51 -16.62 17.84
N SER A 258 -29.92 -17.58 16.99
CA SER A 258 -29.98 -19.00 17.34
C SER A 258 -28.63 -19.72 17.26
N ARG A 259 -27.53 -19.00 17.01
CA ARG A 259 -26.16 -19.53 16.91
C ARG A 259 -25.99 -20.64 15.88
N LEU A 260 -26.70 -20.55 14.76
CA LEU A 260 -26.52 -21.47 13.63
C LEU A 260 -25.22 -21.16 12.89
N ASN A 261 -24.57 -22.20 12.37
CA ASN A 261 -23.40 -22.05 11.52
C ASN A 261 -23.84 -21.53 10.13
N ILE A 262 -23.29 -20.38 9.71
CA ILE A 262 -23.62 -19.74 8.45
C ILE A 262 -22.34 -19.60 7.61
N VAL A 263 -22.42 -19.99 6.34
CA VAL A 263 -21.36 -19.79 5.36
C VAL A 263 -21.85 -18.84 4.27
N VAL A 264 -21.15 -17.73 4.07
CA VAL A 264 -21.43 -16.77 2.99
C VAL A 264 -20.49 -17.05 1.82
N SER A 265 -21.05 -17.36 0.65
CA SER A 265 -20.30 -17.72 -0.56
C SER A 265 -20.65 -16.83 -1.75
N GLY A 266 -19.79 -16.82 -2.78
CA GLY A 266 -19.91 -15.96 -3.95
C GLY A 266 -18.57 -15.58 -4.60
N GLY A 267 -18.62 -15.01 -5.80
CA GLY A 267 -17.43 -14.56 -6.55
C GLY A 267 -16.65 -13.43 -5.86
N THR A 268 -15.44 -13.15 -6.31
CA THR A 268 -14.67 -11.98 -5.86
C THR A 268 -15.46 -10.70 -6.13
N GLY A 269 -15.53 -9.79 -5.15
CA GLY A 269 -16.29 -8.54 -5.28
C GLY A 269 -17.81 -8.66 -5.15
N SER A 270 -18.38 -9.87 -4.93
CA SER A 270 -19.84 -10.05 -4.85
C SER A 270 -20.49 -9.59 -3.54
N GLY A 271 -19.75 -8.90 -2.66
CA GLY A 271 -20.28 -8.42 -1.37
C GLY A 271 -20.30 -9.43 -0.22
N LYS A 272 -19.50 -10.51 -0.27
CA LYS A 272 -19.43 -11.52 0.81
C LYS A 272 -19.09 -10.91 2.17
N THR A 273 -17.95 -10.23 2.26
CA THR A 273 -17.51 -9.58 3.51
C THR A 273 -18.52 -8.52 3.95
N THR A 274 -19.16 -7.84 3.00
CA THR A 274 -20.24 -6.87 3.28
C THR A 274 -21.42 -7.53 3.97
N LEU A 275 -21.93 -8.64 3.43
CA LEU A 275 -23.04 -9.37 4.05
C LEU A 275 -22.63 -9.92 5.42
N LEU A 276 -21.43 -10.49 5.53
CA LEU A 276 -20.92 -11.01 6.80
C LEU A 276 -20.86 -9.93 7.88
N ASN A 277 -20.39 -8.73 7.52
CA ASN A 277 -20.32 -7.58 8.43
C ASN A 277 -21.71 -7.00 8.80
N VAL A 278 -22.73 -7.21 7.96
CA VAL A 278 -24.13 -6.88 8.31
C VAL A 278 -24.69 -7.92 9.28
N LEU A 279 -24.50 -9.21 8.97
CA LEU A 279 -24.96 -10.31 9.84
C LEU A 279 -24.32 -10.26 11.22
N SER A 280 -23.07 -9.81 11.30
CA SER A 280 -22.37 -9.69 12.56
C SER A 280 -23.00 -8.67 13.52
N ASN A 281 -23.80 -7.72 13.01
CA ASN A 281 -24.57 -6.79 13.85
C ASN A 281 -25.79 -7.45 14.52
N PHE A 282 -26.17 -8.67 14.11
CA PHE A 282 -27.23 -9.44 14.76
C PHE A 282 -26.72 -10.30 15.92
N ILE A 283 -25.41 -10.38 16.13
CA ILE A 283 -24.82 -11.12 17.25
C ILE A 283 -25.15 -10.36 18.56
N PRO A 284 -25.74 -11.02 19.58
CA PRO A 284 -26.04 -10.40 20.87
C PRO A 284 -24.80 -9.81 21.56
N GLU A 285 -24.97 -8.73 22.32
CA GLU A 285 -23.88 -7.98 22.97
C GLU A 285 -23.15 -8.80 24.05
N GLU A 286 -23.84 -9.77 24.66
CA GLU A 286 -23.29 -10.65 25.69
C GLU A 286 -22.36 -11.75 25.14
N ASP A 287 -22.38 -11.99 23.83
CA ASP A 287 -21.58 -13.04 23.19
C ASP A 287 -20.13 -12.59 23.02
N ARG A 288 -19.19 -13.49 23.35
CA ARG A 288 -17.76 -13.29 23.06
C ARG A 288 -17.49 -13.64 21.60
N ILE A 289 -16.90 -12.71 20.86
CA ILE A 289 -16.64 -12.87 19.42
C ILE A 289 -15.13 -12.94 19.19
N VAL A 290 -14.69 -13.92 18.39
CA VAL A 290 -13.31 -14.02 17.91
C VAL A 290 -13.34 -13.96 16.39
N THR A 291 -12.63 -13.01 15.79
CA THR A 291 -12.44 -12.95 14.33
C THR A 291 -11.04 -13.41 13.98
N ILE A 292 -10.91 -14.25 12.95
CA ILE A 292 -9.63 -14.69 12.41
C ILE A 292 -9.65 -14.39 10.92
N GLU A 293 -8.75 -13.52 10.47
CA GLU A 293 -8.73 -13.03 9.09
C GLU A 293 -7.30 -13.05 8.53
N ASP A 294 -7.12 -13.35 7.24
CA ASP A 294 -5.81 -13.16 6.58
C ASP A 294 -5.41 -11.68 6.58
N SER A 295 -6.40 -10.80 6.48
CA SER A 295 -6.23 -9.37 6.60
C SER A 295 -7.51 -8.77 7.15
N ALA A 296 -7.46 -8.12 8.31
CA ALA A 296 -8.67 -7.85 9.07
C ALA A 296 -9.59 -6.82 8.37
N GLU A 297 -10.74 -7.22 7.88
CA GLU A 297 -11.74 -6.37 7.22
C GLU A 297 -12.96 -6.11 8.11
N LEU A 298 -13.29 -7.06 9.00
CA LEU A 298 -14.51 -7.01 9.80
C LEU A 298 -14.47 -5.90 10.86
N LYS A 299 -15.60 -5.23 11.02
CA LYS A 299 -15.80 -4.14 11.99
C LYS A 299 -17.05 -4.39 12.83
N LEU A 300 -16.91 -5.28 13.79
CA LEU A 300 -17.92 -5.54 14.82
C LEU A 300 -18.18 -4.29 15.67
N GLY A 301 -19.42 -4.13 16.12
CA GLY A 301 -19.86 -3.03 16.98
C GLY A 301 -19.80 -3.38 18.48
N GLN A 302 -19.74 -4.67 18.79
CA GLN A 302 -19.78 -5.22 20.14
C GLN A 302 -18.46 -4.97 20.88
N ASP A 303 -18.55 -4.87 22.21
CA ASP A 303 -17.39 -4.63 23.08
C ASP A 303 -16.51 -5.88 23.25
N HIS A 304 -17.12 -7.07 23.35
CA HIS A 304 -16.41 -8.32 23.69
C HIS A 304 -15.83 -9.03 22.46
N VAL A 305 -15.01 -8.31 21.69
CA VAL A 305 -14.44 -8.78 20.42
C VAL A 305 -12.92 -8.94 20.51
N VAL A 306 -12.43 -10.14 20.17
CA VAL A 306 -11.00 -10.41 19.96
C VAL A 306 -10.74 -10.51 18.47
N ARG A 307 -9.88 -9.64 17.93
CA ARG A 307 -9.52 -9.62 16.51
C ARG A 307 -8.13 -10.21 16.31
N LEU A 308 -8.06 -11.30 15.55
CA LEU A 308 -6.84 -12.00 15.19
C LEU A 308 -6.62 -11.86 13.68
N GLU A 309 -5.39 -11.55 13.29
CA GLU A 309 -4.98 -11.38 11.90
C GLU A 309 -3.77 -12.27 11.64
N ALA A 310 -3.79 -12.99 10.50
CA ALA A 310 -2.65 -13.78 10.08
C ALA A 310 -1.43 -12.89 9.87
N LYS A 311 -0.26 -13.39 10.23
CA LYS A 311 1.01 -12.70 10.02
C LYS A 311 1.73 -13.34 8.82
N PRO A 312 1.97 -12.60 7.72
CA PRO A 312 2.81 -13.12 6.64
C PRO A 312 4.23 -13.39 7.14
N ALA A 313 4.94 -14.28 6.45
CA ALA A 313 6.34 -14.53 6.76
C ALA A 313 7.17 -13.26 6.59
N GLU A 314 8.23 -13.13 7.40
CA GLU A 314 9.28 -12.16 7.16
C GLU A 314 10.02 -12.50 5.85
N ILE A 315 10.88 -11.57 5.44
CA ILE A 315 11.70 -11.66 4.23
C ILE A 315 12.55 -12.95 4.18
N ASP A 316 13.01 -13.43 5.33
CA ASP A 316 13.79 -14.66 5.47
C ASP A 316 12.93 -15.93 5.60
N GLY A 317 11.61 -15.80 5.47
CA GLY A 317 10.64 -16.88 5.60
C GLY A 317 10.22 -17.20 7.04
N SER A 318 10.80 -16.53 8.05
CA SER A 318 10.51 -16.78 9.46
C SER A 318 9.25 -16.05 9.94
N GLY A 319 8.76 -16.39 11.14
CA GLY A 319 7.75 -15.60 11.84
C GLY A 319 6.35 -15.57 11.20
N ARG A 320 6.06 -16.49 10.27
CA ARG A 320 4.71 -16.67 9.71
C ARG A 320 3.75 -17.19 10.78
N VAL A 321 2.54 -16.62 10.80
CA VAL A 321 1.39 -17.11 11.58
C VAL A 321 0.22 -17.23 10.61
N SER A 322 -0.21 -18.45 10.32
CA SER A 322 -1.34 -18.72 9.42
C SER A 322 -2.68 -18.65 10.18
N ILE A 323 -3.80 -18.59 9.44
CA ILE A 323 -5.14 -18.71 10.02
C ILE A 323 -5.26 -19.97 10.89
N ASN A 324 -4.71 -21.09 10.45
CA ASN A 324 -4.77 -22.35 11.19
C ASN A 324 -4.05 -22.30 12.53
N ASP A 325 -3.05 -21.44 12.69
CA ASP A 325 -2.32 -21.26 13.95
C ASP A 325 -3.12 -20.41 14.96
N LEU A 326 -4.17 -19.71 14.50
CA LEU A 326 -5.00 -18.80 15.29
C LEU A 326 -6.34 -19.39 15.73
N VAL A 327 -6.70 -20.57 15.20
CA VAL A 327 -7.96 -21.29 15.50
C VAL A 327 -7.87 -22.04 16.82
#